data_AF-A0A359MZX4-F1
#
_entry.id   AF-A0A359MZX4-F1
#
_cell.length_a   1.000
_cell.length_b   1.000
_cell.length_c   1.000
_cell.angle_alpha   90.00
_cell.angle_beta   90.00
_cell.angle_gamma   90.00
#
_symmetry.space_group_name_H-M   'P 1'
#
loop_
_entity.id
_entity.type
_entity.pdbx_description
1 polymer ?
#
loop_
_entity_poly.entity_id
_entity_poly.type
_entity_poly.pdbx_seq_one_letter_code
_entity_poly.pdbx_strand_id
1 'polypeptide(L)'
;MEAFKKMEELKPDAYIMSDPGLIYLVRKQFPTAEVHLSVQANNTNWAQVKFWQEIGIKRVILSREISLREITEIHRECPEMELEFFVH
;
A
#
# COMPACT_ATOMS: atom_id res chain seq x y z
N MET A 1 -12.81 -13.14 -6.20
CA MET A 1 -11.90 -13.11 -7.37
C MET A 1 -12.58 -12.77 -8.69
N GLU A 2 -13.85 -13.14 -8.94
CA GLU A 2 -14.52 -12.77 -10.20
C GLU A 2 -14.57 -11.25 -10.45
N ALA A 3 -14.85 -10.46 -9.40
CA ALA A 3 -14.79 -9.00 -9.48
C ALA A 3 -13.40 -8.50 -9.91
N PHE A 4 -12.31 -9.05 -9.36
CA PHE A 4 -10.95 -8.68 -9.74
C PHE A 4 -10.63 -9.03 -11.20
N LYS A 5 -11.13 -10.16 -11.73
CA LYS A 5 -10.96 -10.49 -13.15
C LYS A 5 -11.60 -9.43 -14.05
N LYS A 6 -12.83 -9.00 -13.74
CA LYS A 6 -13.53 -7.95 -14.48
C LYS A 6 -12.78 -6.62 -14.41
N MET A 7 -12.19 -6.29 -13.25
CA MET A 7 -11.37 -5.09 -13.12
C MET A 7 -10.07 -5.19 -13.91
N GLU A 8 -9.38 -6.34 -13.90
CA GLU A 8 -8.13 -6.54 -14.63
C GLU A 8 -8.31 -6.38 -16.15
N GLU A 9 -9.48 -6.77 -16.69
CA GLU A 9 -9.84 -6.53 -18.09
C GLU A 9 -9.90 -5.03 -18.44
N LEU A 10 -10.22 -4.17 -17.47
CA LEU A 10 -10.21 -2.72 -17.61
C LEU A 10 -8.80 -2.11 -17.49
N LYS A 11 -7.79 -2.90 -17.09
CA LYS A 11 -6.38 -2.51 -16.95
C LYS A 11 -6.18 -1.26 -16.07
N PRO A 12 -6.61 -1.29 -14.80
CA PRO A 12 -6.28 -0.22 -13.87
C PRO A 12 -4.75 -0.16 -13.67
N ASP A 13 -4.24 1.04 -13.42
CA ASP A 13 -2.81 1.22 -13.10
C ASP A 13 -2.45 0.59 -11.75
N ALA A 14 -3.37 0.63 -10.78
CA ALA A 14 -3.16 0.05 -9.45
C ALA A 14 -4.48 -0.27 -8.72
N TYR A 15 -4.39 -1.14 -7.72
CA TYR A 15 -5.44 -1.45 -6.75
C TYR A 15 -5.09 -0.87 -5.38
N ILE A 16 -6.03 -0.18 -4.74
CA ILE A 16 -5.89 0.28 -3.35
C ILE A 16 -6.51 -0.77 -2.43
N MET A 17 -5.71 -1.40 -1.58
CA MET A 17 -6.12 -2.55 -0.75
C MET A 17 -5.58 -2.47 0.67
N SER A 18 -6.24 -3.12 1.65
CA SER A 18 -5.80 -3.18 3.05
C SER A 18 -5.70 -4.59 3.63
N ASP A 19 -6.48 -5.54 3.13
CA ASP A 19 -6.51 -6.91 3.66
C ASP A 19 -5.31 -7.75 3.17
N PRO A 20 -4.42 -8.23 4.06
CA PRO A 20 -3.23 -8.99 3.66
C PRO A 20 -3.57 -10.28 2.90
N GLY A 21 -4.67 -10.94 3.26
CA GLY A 21 -5.11 -12.19 2.62
C GLY A 21 -5.53 -11.95 1.17
N LEU A 22 -6.31 -10.92 0.92
CA LEU A 22 -6.70 -10.51 -0.43
C LEU A 22 -5.51 -10.00 -1.24
N ILE A 23 -4.60 -9.22 -0.64
CA ILE A 23 -3.37 -8.77 -1.30
C ILE A 23 -2.55 -9.98 -1.76
N TYR A 24 -2.38 -10.98 -0.89
CA TYR A 24 -1.70 -12.23 -1.23
C TYR A 24 -2.37 -12.94 -2.42
N LEU A 25 -3.71 -13.10 -2.38
CA LEU A 25 -4.46 -13.77 -3.44
C LEU A 25 -4.42 -13.01 -4.77
N VAL A 26 -4.57 -11.68 -4.75
CA VAL A 26 -4.52 -10.82 -5.94
C VAL A 26 -3.14 -10.91 -6.57
N ARG A 27 -2.05 -10.75 -5.81
CA ARG A 27 -0.70 -10.80 -6.37
C ARG A 27 -0.31 -12.19 -6.85
N LYS A 28 -0.87 -13.25 -6.26
CA LYS A 28 -0.69 -14.61 -6.75
C LYS A 28 -1.42 -14.86 -8.07
N GLN A 29 -2.62 -14.31 -8.23
CA GLN A 29 -3.46 -14.54 -9.41
C GLN A 29 -3.18 -13.56 -10.56
N PHE A 30 -2.80 -12.33 -10.25
CA PHE A 30 -2.50 -11.23 -11.16
C PHE A 30 -1.13 -10.65 -10.81
N PRO A 31 -0.01 -11.31 -11.17
CA PRO A 31 1.33 -10.90 -10.72
C PRO A 31 1.77 -9.51 -11.21
N THR A 32 1.13 -9.01 -12.27
CA THR A 32 1.36 -7.67 -12.84
C THR A 32 0.53 -6.58 -12.17
N ALA A 33 -0.45 -6.93 -11.34
CA ALA A 33 -1.29 -5.96 -10.66
C ALA A 33 -0.47 -5.18 -9.63
N GLU A 34 -0.41 -3.86 -9.80
CA GLU A 34 0.19 -2.98 -8.81
C GLU A 34 -0.77 -2.78 -7.64
N VAL A 35 -0.24 -2.82 -6.41
CA VAL A 35 -1.04 -2.66 -5.19
C VAL A 35 -0.48 -1.51 -4.37
N HIS A 36 -1.31 -0.52 -4.12
CA HIS A 36 -1.06 0.56 -3.17
C HIS A 36 -1.79 0.23 -1.86
N LEU A 37 -1.10 0.40 -0.74
CA LEU A 37 -1.67 0.04 0.56
C LEU A 37 -2.56 1.17 1.08
N SER A 38 -3.82 0.85 1.31
CA SER A 38 -4.87 1.77 1.76
C SER A 38 -4.60 2.32 3.16
N VAL A 39 -5.07 3.54 3.42
CA VAL A 39 -5.15 4.12 4.77
C VAL A 39 -5.88 3.20 5.77
N GLN A 40 -6.76 2.31 5.30
CA GLN A 40 -7.46 1.32 6.12
C GLN A 40 -6.54 0.25 6.73
N ALA A 41 -5.30 0.11 6.23
CA ALA A 41 -4.27 -0.71 6.86
C ALA A 41 -3.63 -0.04 8.09
N ASN A 42 -3.98 1.23 8.36
CA ASN A 42 -3.57 2.01 9.53
C ASN A 42 -2.04 2.05 9.76
N ASN A 43 -1.28 2.36 8.72
CA ASN A 43 0.17 2.48 8.82
C ASN A 43 0.56 3.77 9.54
N THR A 44 1.10 3.64 10.75
CA THR A 44 1.44 4.78 11.62
C THR A 44 2.91 4.89 12.00
N ASN A 45 3.75 3.91 11.64
CA ASN A 45 5.18 3.94 11.95
C ASN A 45 6.02 3.27 10.86
N TRP A 46 7.33 3.51 10.91
CA TRP A 46 8.28 3.04 9.90
C TRP A 46 8.37 1.51 9.85
N ALA A 47 8.22 0.82 10.97
CA ALA A 47 8.35 -0.64 11.02
C ALA A 47 7.20 -1.34 10.26
N GLN A 48 5.98 -0.81 10.36
CA GLN A 48 4.85 -1.29 9.57
C GLN A 48 5.07 -1.04 8.08
N VAL A 49 5.55 0.16 7.71
CA VAL A 49 5.87 0.49 6.32
C VAL A 49 6.95 -0.43 5.77
N LYS A 50 7.99 -0.72 6.57
CA LYS A 50 9.07 -1.64 6.22
C LYS A 50 8.56 -3.06 6.00
N PHE A 51 7.70 -3.55 6.88
CA PHE A 51 7.06 -4.85 6.72
C PHE A 51 6.32 -4.98 5.38
N TRP A 52 5.53 -3.97 5.02
CA TRP A 52 4.82 -3.98 3.74
C TRP A 52 5.77 -3.84 2.54
N GLN A 53 6.85 -3.07 2.68
CA GLN A 53 7.93 -2.99 1.70
C GLN A 53 8.55 -4.36 1.43
N GLU A 54 8.87 -5.12 2.48
CA GLU A 54 9.48 -6.46 2.38
C GLU A 54 8.54 -7.48 1.74
N ILE A 55 7.23 -7.30 1.91
CA ILE A 55 6.22 -8.10 1.22
C ILE A 55 6.11 -7.69 -0.27
N GLY A 56 6.62 -6.53 -0.66
CA GLY A 56 6.69 -6.05 -2.04
C GLY A 56 5.60 -5.05 -2.41
N ILE A 57 4.99 -4.39 -1.43
CA ILE A 57 4.19 -3.17 -1.65
C ILE A 57 5.15 -2.04 -2.04
N LYS A 58 4.75 -1.24 -3.04
CA LYS A 58 5.58 -0.14 -3.56
C LYS A 58 5.12 1.25 -3.08
N ARG A 59 3.85 1.38 -2.70
CA ARG A 59 3.27 2.62 -2.18
C ARG A 59 2.42 2.37 -0.95
N VAL A 60 2.61 3.19 0.08
CA VAL A 60 1.78 3.19 1.29
C VAL A 60 1.09 4.54 1.44
N ILE A 61 -0.23 4.49 1.54
CA ILE A 61 -1.07 5.62 1.91
C ILE A 61 -1.10 5.68 3.45
N LEU A 62 -0.49 6.71 4.00
CA LEU A 62 -0.28 6.87 5.44
C LEU A 62 -1.57 7.26 6.18
N SER A 63 -1.64 6.90 7.46
CA SER A 63 -2.76 7.28 8.34
C SER A 63 -2.92 8.80 8.42
N ARG A 64 -4.15 9.29 8.58
CA ARG A 64 -4.46 10.72 8.74
C ARG A 64 -4.10 11.26 10.14
N GLU A 65 -3.73 10.39 11.05
CA GLU A 65 -3.50 10.70 12.47
C GLU A 65 -2.01 10.90 12.82
N ILE A 66 -1.12 10.91 11.82
CA ILE A 66 0.33 11.09 12.03
C ILE A 66 0.82 12.50 11.71
N SER A 67 1.85 12.92 12.43
CA SER A 67 2.52 14.21 12.27
C SER A 67 3.57 14.21 11.16
N LEU A 68 3.95 15.39 10.68
CA LEU A 68 5.05 15.55 9.71
C LEU A 68 6.38 14.98 10.21
N ARG A 69 6.62 15.02 11.54
CA ARG A 69 7.81 14.42 12.15
C ARG A 69 7.82 12.91 11.96
N GLU A 70 6.69 12.25 12.21
CA GLU A 70 6.54 10.80 12.01
C GLU A 70 6.65 10.43 10.53
N ILE A 71 6.04 11.21 9.63
CA ILE A 71 6.20 11.03 8.17
C ILE A 71 7.68 11.11 7.76
N THR A 72 8.41 12.08 8.30
CA THR A 72 9.85 12.25 8.03
C THR A 72 10.67 11.06 8.52
N GLU A 73 10.33 10.52 9.69
CA GLU A 73 10.96 9.32 10.23
C GLU A 73 10.69 8.10 9.34
N ILE A 74 9.44 7.90 8.93
CA ILE A 74 9.05 6.83 7.99
C ILE A 74 9.86 6.93 6.70
N HIS A 75 9.96 8.12 6.11
CA HIS A 75 10.71 8.33 4.88
C HIS A 75 12.21 8.04 5.06
N ARG A 76 12.81 8.42 6.20
CA ARG A 76 14.22 8.15 6.49
C ARG A 76 14.53 6.67 6.59
N GLU A 77 13.67 5.90 7.26
CA GLU A 77 13.87 4.45 7.46
C GLU A 77 13.46 3.62 6.22
N CYS A 78 12.54 4.14 5.40
CA CYS A 78 12.03 3.49 4.19
C CYS A 78 12.20 4.39 2.95
N PRO A 79 13.44 4.74 2.54
CA PRO A 79 13.68 5.76 1.51
C PRO A 79 13.20 5.36 0.11
N GLU A 80 13.05 4.06 -0.16
CA GLU A 80 12.59 3.53 -1.44
C GLU A 80 11.06 3.37 -1.50
N MET A 81 10.35 3.52 -0.37
CA MET A 81 8.90 3.42 -0.34
C MET A 81 8.27 4.72 -0.84
N GLU A 82 7.31 4.62 -1.76
CA GLU A 82 6.46 5.75 -2.08
C GLU A 82 5.47 5.99 -0.95
N LEU A 83 5.45 7.22 -0.42
CA LEU A 83 4.53 7.63 0.64
C LEU A 83 3.48 8.57 0.06
N GLU A 84 2.22 8.28 0.33
CA GLU A 84 1.08 9.12 -0.04
C GLU A 84 0.34 9.57 1.23
N PHE A 85 -0.09 10.82 1.29
CA PHE A 85 -0.79 11.41 2.44
C PHE A 85 -1.88 12.37 1.97
N PHE A 86 -3.03 12.39 2.65
CA PHE A 86 -4.13 13.30 2.34
C PHE A 86 -4.06 14.57 3.20
N VAL A 87 -3.97 15.73 2.55
CA VAL A 87 -4.02 17.04 3.23
C VAL A 87 -5.48 17.42 3.49
N HIS A 88 -5.75 17.93 4.69
CA HIS A 88 -7.07 18.38 5.15
C HIS A 88 -7.16 19.90 5.25
#